data_AF-A0A9P0LAG8-F1
#
_entry.id   AF-A0A9P0LAG8-F1
#
_cell.length_a   1.000
_cell.length_b   1.000
_cell.length_c   1.000
_cell.angle_alpha   90.00
_cell.angle_beta   90.00
_cell.angle_gamma   90.00
#
_symmetry.space_group_name_H-M   'P 1'
#
loop_
_entity.id
_entity.type
_entity.pdbx_description
1 polymer ?
#
loop_
_entity_poly.entity_id
_entity_poly.type
_entity_poly.pdbx_seq_one_letter_code
_entity_poly.pdbx_strand_id
1 'polypeptide(L)'
;MDVSDSDITNEEIIYIDNKIKSLEPTQVAQLKKSFVVKHVMMLTMIDAKVCNAATNTKSTMKCYICGATSKDFNDLSNKRPCNEDSLKFGLSILHARLRLFEGVLLIAYKLPVKKHQLRSERKKQIVQQRKLEIQKEFRSQLGLIVDVPKAG
;
A
#
# COMPACT_ATOMS: atom_id res chain seq x y z
N MET A 1 -21.77 12.17 17.03
CA MET A 1 -21.42 12.05 15.60
C MET A 1 -20.00 11.53 15.59
N ASP A 2 -19.82 10.24 15.36
CA ASP A 2 -18.48 9.65 15.35
C ASP A 2 -17.79 10.05 14.05
N VAL A 3 -16.72 10.84 14.17
CA VAL A 3 -15.85 11.22 13.06
C VAL A 3 -15.08 9.96 12.65
N SER A 4 -15.11 9.59 11.37
CA SER A 4 -14.43 8.38 10.91
C SER A 4 -12.91 8.59 10.83
N ASP A 5 -12.10 7.55 11.02
CA ASP A 5 -10.62 7.63 10.93
C ASP A 5 -10.13 8.25 9.59
N SER A 6 -10.89 8.04 8.51
CA SER A 6 -10.61 8.66 7.20
C SER A 6 -10.82 10.17 7.19
N ASP A 7 -11.78 10.68 7.97
CA ASP A 7 -12.07 12.11 8.04
C ASP A 7 -10.93 12.84 8.75
N ILE A 8 -10.44 12.29 9.87
CA ILE A 8 -9.27 12.82 10.59
C ILE A 8 -8.02 12.83 9.70
N THR A 9 -7.79 11.73 8.96
CA THR A 9 -6.64 11.64 8.03
C THR A 9 -6.71 12.71 6.96
N ASN A 10 -7.89 12.97 6.40
CA ASN A 10 -8.07 13.98 5.36
C ASN A 10 -7.90 15.40 5.90
N GLU A 11 -8.41 15.68 7.10
CA GLU A 11 -8.22 16.96 7.79
C GLU A 11 -6.73 17.26 8.02
N GLU A 12 -5.97 16.27 8.50
CA GLU A 12 -4.52 16.40 8.73
C GLU A 12 -3.75 16.60 7.41
N ILE A 13 -4.11 15.90 6.34
CA ILE A 13 -3.49 16.11 5.02
C ILE A 13 -3.73 17.54 4.53
N ILE A 14 -4.96 18.03 4.65
CA ILE A 14 -5.32 19.41 4.25
C ILE A 14 -4.55 20.42 5.10
N TYR A 15 -4.49 20.20 6.41
CA TYR A 15 -3.78 21.05 7.35
C TYR A 15 -2.29 21.17 7.01
N ILE A 16 -1.62 20.05 6.74
CA ILE A 16 -0.20 20.02 6.37
C ILE A 16 0.03 20.66 4.99
N ASP A 17 -0.83 20.37 4.01
CA ASP A 17 -0.73 20.94 2.66
C ASP A 17 -0.84 22.47 2.68
N ASN A 18 -1.75 23.01 3.50
CA ASN A 18 -1.88 24.46 3.71
C ASN A 18 -0.62 25.07 4.33
N LYS A 19 0.01 24.40 5.31
CA LYS A 19 1.29 24.85 5.88
C LYS A 19 2.43 24.82 4.86
N ILE A 20 2.45 23.81 3.99
CA ILE A 20 3.45 23.70 2.93
C ILE A 20 3.29 24.84 1.92
N LYS A 21 2.05 25.19 1.56
CA LYS A 21 1.76 26.31 0.66
C LYS A 21 2.19 27.66 1.23
N SER A 22 2.18 27.81 2.55
CA SER A 22 2.65 29.02 3.24
C SER A 22 4.13 29.01 3.62
N LEU A 23 4.93 28.03 3.15
CA LEU A 23 6.36 27.97 3.46
C LEU A 23 7.12 29.06 2.72
N GLU A 24 7.73 29.96 3.49
CA GLU A 24 8.67 30.93 2.95
C GLU A 24 10.06 30.29 2.75
N PRO A 25 10.81 30.71 1.70
CA PRO A 25 12.19 30.29 1.52
C PRO A 25 13.07 30.65 2.73
N THR A 26 13.95 29.73 3.14
CA THR A 26 14.87 30.03 4.24
C THR A 26 16.04 30.87 3.74
N GLN A 27 16.23 32.03 4.35
CA GLN A 27 17.41 32.87 4.11
C GLN A 27 18.52 32.49 5.08
N VAL A 28 19.69 32.16 4.55
CA VAL A 28 20.88 31.80 5.34
C VAL A 28 21.98 32.80 5.02
N ALA A 29 22.43 33.53 6.04
CA ALA A 29 23.55 34.47 5.94
C ALA A 29 24.73 33.94 6.76
N GLN A 30 25.85 33.61 6.10
CA GLN A 30 27.09 33.19 6.76
C GLN A 30 28.30 33.72 5.98
N LEU A 31 29.30 34.23 6.70
CA LEU A 31 30.63 34.57 6.18
C LEU A 31 30.62 35.37 4.85
N LYS A 32 29.91 36.50 4.84
CA LYS A 32 29.78 37.44 3.70
C LYS A 32 29.04 36.91 2.46
N LYS A 33 28.34 35.78 2.54
CA LYS A 33 27.45 35.29 1.49
C LYS A 33 26.04 35.07 2.04
N SER A 34 25.04 35.38 1.24
CA SER A 34 23.64 35.05 1.50
C SER A 34 23.19 33.99 0.49
N PHE A 35 22.46 32.99 1.00
CA PHE A 35 21.82 31.96 0.19
C PHE A 35 20.34 31.89 0.54
N VAL A 36 19.53 31.56 -0.47
CA VAL A 36 18.09 31.35 -0.32
C VAL A 36 17.79 29.90 -0.64
N VAL A 37 17.18 29.20 0.30
CA VAL A 37 16.79 27.79 0.16
C VAL A 37 15.29 27.72 -0.09
N LYS A 38 14.91 27.26 -1.29
CA LYS A 38 13.52 26.95 -1.63
C LYS A 38 13.19 25.53 -1.18
N HIS A 39 12.06 25.38 -0.50
CA HIS A 39 11.57 24.08 -0.02
C HIS A 39 10.55 23.51 -1.00
N VAL A 40 10.72 22.24 -1.40
CA VAL A 40 9.74 21.49 -2.19
C VAL A 40 9.44 20.20 -1.43
N MET A 41 8.24 20.12 -0.87
CA MET A 41 7.81 19.01 -0.03
C MET A 41 6.98 18.03 -0.85
N MET A 42 7.20 16.72 -0.65
CA MET A 42 6.44 15.66 -1.33
C MET A 42 5.89 14.67 -0.29
N LEU A 43 4.59 14.39 -0.36
CA LEU A 43 3.89 13.50 0.57
C LEU A 43 4.03 12.02 0.14
N THR A 44 5.26 11.50 0.11
CA THR A 44 5.55 10.13 -0.36
C THR A 44 5.73 9.12 0.77
N MET A 45 5.92 9.56 2.00
CA MET A 45 6.12 8.70 3.17
C MET A 45 4.78 8.33 3.83
N ILE A 46 3.87 7.78 3.04
CA ILE A 46 2.54 7.36 3.52
C ILE A 46 2.28 5.90 3.14
N ASP A 47 1.40 5.25 3.91
CA ASP A 47 0.94 3.89 3.59
C ASP A 47 -0.24 3.91 2.61
N ALA A 48 -0.54 2.74 2.04
CA ALA A 48 -1.60 2.61 1.05
C ALA A 48 -3.02 2.87 1.61
N LYS A 49 -3.25 2.75 2.93
CA LYS A 49 -4.54 3.09 3.54
C LYS A 49 -4.72 4.60 3.56
N VAL A 50 -3.66 5.35 3.91
CA VAL A 50 -3.67 6.82 3.84
C VAL A 50 -3.90 7.28 2.40
N CYS A 51 -3.24 6.67 1.40
CA CYS A 51 -3.53 6.96 -0.01
C CYS A 51 -5.00 6.73 -0.37
N ASN A 52 -5.61 5.64 0.12
CA ASN A 52 -7.02 5.35 -0.13
C ASN A 52 -7.95 6.40 0.50
N ALA A 53 -7.68 6.82 1.73
CA ALA A 53 -8.43 7.90 2.39
C ALA A 53 -8.31 9.22 1.61
N ALA A 54 -7.07 9.61 1.28
CA ALA A 54 -6.75 10.85 0.57
C ALA A 54 -7.35 10.94 -0.84
N THR A 55 -7.63 9.79 -1.46
CA THR A 55 -8.24 9.69 -2.80
C THR A 55 -9.73 9.37 -2.77
N ASN A 56 -10.35 9.32 -1.58
CA ASN A 56 -11.73 8.85 -1.39
C ASN A 56 -12.00 7.44 -1.95
N THR A 57 -10.95 6.61 -2.02
CA THR A 57 -11.04 5.21 -2.44
C THR A 57 -11.52 4.35 -1.27
N LYS A 58 -12.83 4.11 -1.21
CA LYS A 58 -13.49 3.38 -0.09
C LYS A 58 -13.01 1.94 0.11
N SER A 59 -12.45 1.30 -0.91
CA SER A 59 -12.06 -0.11 -0.85
C SER A 59 -10.54 -0.26 -0.91
N THR A 60 -9.98 -0.98 0.05
CA THR A 60 -8.55 -1.37 0.05
C THR A 60 -8.17 -2.32 -1.08
N MET A 61 -9.17 -2.90 -1.75
CA MET A 61 -9.01 -3.79 -2.91
C MET A 61 -9.11 -3.05 -4.25
N LYS A 62 -9.30 -1.73 -4.23
CA LYS A 62 -9.25 -0.86 -5.41
C LYS A 62 -7.93 -0.12 -5.44
N CYS A 63 -7.38 0.04 -6.63
CA CYS A 63 -6.19 0.85 -6.85
C CYS A 63 -6.54 2.34 -6.68
N TYR A 64 -5.88 3.06 -5.77
CA TYR A 64 -6.10 4.50 -5.60
C TYR A 64 -5.62 5.34 -6.80
N ILE A 65 -4.76 4.78 -7.65
CA ILE A 65 -4.20 5.46 -8.83
C ILE A 65 -5.17 5.44 -10.01
N CYS A 66 -5.80 4.30 -10.30
CA CYS A 66 -6.63 4.10 -11.50
C CYS A 66 -8.04 3.59 -11.22
N GLY A 67 -8.43 3.42 -9.94
CA GLY A 67 -9.76 2.96 -9.53
C GLY A 67 -10.06 1.48 -9.79
N ALA A 68 -9.16 0.76 -10.45
CA ALA A 68 -9.37 -0.63 -10.88
C ALA A 68 -9.39 -1.62 -9.72
N THR A 69 -10.16 -2.69 -9.89
CA THR A 69 -10.21 -3.85 -9.00
C THR A 69 -9.34 -4.99 -9.53
N SER A 70 -9.09 -6.00 -8.70
CA SER A 70 -8.35 -7.22 -9.09
C SER A 70 -8.96 -7.95 -10.29
N LYS A 71 -10.28 -7.83 -10.53
CA LYS A 71 -10.92 -8.44 -11.71
C LYS A 71 -10.49 -7.72 -12.97
N ASP A 72 -10.45 -6.39 -12.91
CA ASP A 72 -10.08 -5.54 -14.03
C ASP A 72 -8.61 -5.79 -14.41
N PHE A 73 -7.71 -5.94 -13.43
CA PHE A 73 -6.28 -6.20 -13.69
C PHE A 73 -6.00 -7.50 -14.47
N ASN A 74 -6.93 -8.44 -14.56
CA ASN A 74 -6.75 -9.65 -15.38
C ASN A 74 -6.97 -9.40 -16.88
N ASP A 75 -7.55 -8.27 -17.26
CA ASP A 75 -7.70 -7.85 -18.64
C ASP A 75 -6.58 -6.87 -19.02
N LEU A 76 -5.57 -7.39 -19.72
CA LEU A 76 -4.40 -6.64 -20.17
C LEU A 76 -4.69 -5.74 -21.38
N SER A 77 -5.83 -5.90 -22.06
CA SER A 77 -6.20 -5.08 -23.22
C SER A 77 -6.70 -3.69 -22.82
N ASN A 78 -7.20 -3.56 -21.59
CA ASN A 78 -7.82 -2.37 -21.07
C ASN A 78 -6.78 -1.35 -20.58
N LYS A 79 -6.48 -0.34 -21.41
CA LYS A 79 -5.69 0.82 -21.01
C LYS A 79 -6.53 1.74 -20.14
N ARG A 80 -6.06 2.02 -18.92
CA ARG A 80 -6.81 2.82 -17.94
C ARG A 80 -6.19 4.19 -17.75
N PRO A 81 -7.01 5.25 -17.65
CA PRO A 81 -6.51 6.55 -17.24
C PRO A 81 -6.00 6.48 -15.80
N CYS A 82 -4.92 7.22 -15.54
CA CYS A 82 -4.35 7.41 -14.22
C CYS A 82 -4.88 8.72 -13.65
N ASN A 83 -5.18 8.74 -12.35
CA ASN A 83 -5.38 9.99 -11.63
C ASN A 83 -4.01 10.63 -11.35
N GLU A 84 -3.66 11.68 -12.08
CA GLU A 84 -2.38 12.37 -11.95
C GLU A 84 -2.17 12.94 -10.53
N ASP A 85 -3.24 13.40 -9.87
CA ASP A 85 -3.16 13.89 -8.49
C ASP A 85 -2.72 12.82 -7.50
N SER A 86 -2.92 11.55 -7.83
CA SER A 86 -2.51 10.42 -6.99
C SER A 86 -1.01 10.11 -7.13
N LEU A 87 -0.33 10.64 -8.16
CA LEU A 87 1.09 10.40 -8.38
C LEU A 87 1.98 11.10 -7.35
N LYS A 88 1.48 12.17 -6.71
CA LYS A 88 2.18 12.90 -5.63
C LYS A 88 2.51 12.03 -4.41
N PHE A 89 1.80 10.92 -4.25
CA PHE A 89 2.02 9.95 -3.17
C PHE A 89 3.19 9.01 -3.43
N GLY A 90 3.70 8.97 -4.68
CA GLY A 90 4.79 8.08 -5.07
C GLY A 90 4.45 6.60 -4.93
N LEU A 91 5.48 5.75 -4.97
CA LEU A 91 5.36 4.31 -4.79
C LEU A 91 5.88 3.90 -3.41
N SER A 92 5.02 3.27 -2.62
CA SER A 92 5.42 2.67 -1.34
C SER A 92 6.16 1.35 -1.57
N ILE A 93 7.48 1.43 -1.81
CA ILE A 93 8.33 0.26 -2.11
C ILE A 93 8.27 -0.81 -1.01
N LEU A 94 8.18 -0.38 0.25
CA LEU A 94 8.02 -1.27 1.40
C LEU A 94 6.76 -2.13 1.26
N HIS A 95 5.60 -1.49 1.08
CA HIS A 95 4.34 -2.21 0.94
C HIS A 95 4.29 -3.02 -0.35
N ALA A 96 4.90 -2.54 -1.45
CA ALA A 96 4.98 -3.30 -2.70
C ALA A 96 5.71 -4.63 -2.50
N ARG A 97 6.86 -4.63 -1.81
CA ARG A 97 7.63 -5.86 -1.52
C ARG A 97 6.87 -6.80 -0.58
N LEU A 98 6.26 -6.28 0.48
CA LEU A 98 5.48 -7.08 1.42
C LEU A 98 4.28 -7.74 0.74
N ARG A 99 3.51 -6.98 -0.06
CA ARG A 99 2.35 -7.49 -0.79
C ARG A 99 2.73 -8.47 -1.89
N LEU A 100 3.87 -8.26 -2.57
CA LEU A 100 4.40 -9.21 -3.53
C LEU A 100 4.70 -10.55 -2.85
N PHE A 101 5.39 -10.53 -1.71
CA PHE A 101 5.72 -11.74 -0.97
C PHE A 101 4.48 -12.47 -0.46
N GLU A 102 3.53 -11.74 0.13
CA GLU A 102 2.22 -12.28 0.52
C GLU A 102 1.47 -12.91 -0.67
N GLY A 103 1.49 -12.24 -1.82
CA GLY A 103 0.88 -12.73 -3.07
C GLY A 103 1.50 -14.05 -3.55
N VAL A 104 2.83 -14.17 -3.54
CA VAL A 104 3.54 -15.41 -3.90
C VAL A 104 3.18 -16.54 -2.94
N LEU A 105 3.15 -16.27 -1.63
CA LEU A 105 2.72 -17.27 -0.64
C LEU A 105 1.28 -17.73 -0.88
N LEU A 106 0.35 -16.80 -1.12
CA LEU A 106 -1.04 -17.13 -1.41
C LEU A 106 -1.20 -17.97 -2.68
N ILE A 107 -0.39 -17.72 -3.71
CA ILE A 107 -0.34 -18.55 -4.92
C ILE A 107 0.15 -19.96 -4.56
N ALA A 108 1.27 -20.05 -3.83
CA ALA A 108 1.88 -21.32 -3.43
C ALA A 108 0.91 -22.20 -2.61
N TYR A 109 0.16 -21.61 -1.68
CA TYR A 109 -0.85 -22.31 -0.89
C TYR A 109 -2.01 -22.83 -1.75
N LYS A 110 -2.38 -22.09 -2.81
CA LYS A 110 -3.51 -22.40 -3.70
C LYS A 110 -3.14 -23.29 -4.89
N LEU A 111 -1.86 -23.61 -5.11
CA LEU A 111 -1.40 -24.47 -6.20
C LEU A 111 -2.16 -25.82 -6.30
N PRO A 112 -2.53 -26.52 -5.21
CA PRO A 112 -3.27 -27.78 -5.31
C PRO A 112 -4.69 -27.61 -5.86
N VAL A 113 -5.32 -26.45 -5.61
CA VAL A 113 -6.73 -26.20 -5.97
C VAL A 113 -6.85 -25.40 -7.28
N LYS A 114 -5.82 -24.61 -7.63
CA LYS A 114 -5.75 -23.76 -8.83
C LYS A 114 -6.95 -22.82 -9.00
N LYS A 115 -7.54 -22.37 -7.88
CA LYS A 115 -8.66 -21.42 -7.88
C LYS A 115 -8.40 -20.29 -6.90
N HIS A 116 -8.69 -19.06 -7.33
CA HIS A 116 -8.55 -17.88 -6.49
C HIS A 116 -9.58 -17.85 -5.34
N GLN A 117 -10.86 -18.08 -5.64
CA GLN A 117 -11.94 -18.14 -4.65
C GLN A 117 -12.20 -19.57 -4.18
N LEU A 118 -12.20 -19.78 -2.86
CA LEU A 118 -12.45 -21.07 -2.21
C LEU A 118 -13.84 -21.07 -1.57
N ARG A 119 -14.81 -21.70 -2.23
CA ARG A 119 -16.20 -21.82 -1.70
C ARG A 119 -16.47 -23.13 -0.95
N SER A 120 -15.72 -24.18 -1.27
CA SER A 120 -15.90 -25.52 -0.68
C SER A 120 -14.98 -25.70 0.54
N GLU A 121 -15.53 -26.24 1.62
CA GLU A 121 -14.80 -26.47 2.86
C GLU A 121 -13.61 -27.44 2.68
N ARG A 122 -13.81 -28.50 1.89
CA ARG A 122 -12.75 -29.44 1.51
C ARG A 122 -11.56 -28.73 0.85
N LYS A 123 -11.82 -27.74 -0.01
CA LYS A 123 -10.76 -26.97 -0.68
C LYS A 123 -10.04 -26.02 0.28
N LYS A 124 -10.74 -25.45 1.25
CA LYS A 124 -10.11 -24.63 2.31
C LYS A 124 -9.17 -25.47 3.16
N GLN A 125 -9.59 -26.69 3.54
CA GLN A 125 -8.76 -27.62 4.30
C GLN A 125 -7.47 -27.99 3.56
N ILE A 126 -7.56 -28.29 2.25
CA ILE A 126 -6.36 -28.60 1.42
C ILE A 126 -5.39 -27.41 1.41
N VAL A 127 -5.89 -26.19 1.22
CA VAL A 127 -5.06 -24.98 1.20
C VAL A 127 -4.45 -24.68 2.57
N GLN A 128 -5.20 -24.90 3.65
CA GLN A 128 -4.71 -24.73 5.01
C GLN A 128 -3.60 -25.73 5.35
N GLN A 129 -3.77 -26.99 4.96
CA GLN A 129 -2.75 -28.03 5.11
C GLN A 129 -1.47 -27.65 4.34
N ARG A 130 -1.63 -27.20 3.09
CA ARG A 130 -0.49 -26.75 2.27
C ARG A 130 0.21 -25.53 2.84
N LYS A 131 -0.52 -24.60 3.46
CA LYS A 131 0.04 -23.45 4.19
C LYS A 131 0.94 -23.90 5.34
N LEU A 132 0.47 -24.83 6.18
CA LEU A 132 1.24 -25.35 7.31
C LEU A 132 2.53 -26.06 6.86
N GLU A 133 2.45 -26.85 5.80
CA GLU A 133 3.61 -27.51 5.19
C GLU A 133 4.66 -26.50 4.75
N ILE A 134 4.26 -25.49 3.96
CA ILE A 134 5.17 -24.46 3.46
C ILE A 134 5.78 -23.64 4.61
N GLN A 135 4.98 -23.26 5.62
CA GLN A 135 5.50 -22.55 6.80
C GLN A 135 6.54 -23.38 7.56
N LYS A 136 6.32 -24.70 7.68
CA LYS A 136 7.29 -25.62 8.29
C LYS A 136 8.57 -25.73 7.46
N GLU A 137 8.46 -25.85 6.15
CA GLU A 137 9.61 -25.91 5.22
C GLU A 137 10.43 -24.61 5.25
N PHE A 138 9.78 -23.44 5.25
CA PHE A 138 10.48 -22.14 5.40
C PHE A 138 11.26 -22.08 6.72
N ARG A 139 10.67 -22.57 7.82
CA ARG A 139 11.34 -22.59 9.12
C ARG A 139 12.50 -23.58 9.14
N SER A 140 12.34 -24.78 8.58
CA SER A 140 13.37 -25.82 8.64
C SER A 140 14.53 -25.59 7.69
N GLN A 141 14.26 -25.05 6.49
CA GLN A 141 15.28 -24.86 5.45
C GLN A 141 15.95 -23.48 5.52
N LEU A 142 15.17 -22.43 5.85
CA LEU A 142 15.65 -21.04 5.82
C LEU A 142 15.68 -20.38 7.20
N GLY A 143 15.18 -21.05 8.25
CA GLY A 143 15.08 -20.46 9.59
C GLY A 143 14.04 -19.34 9.70
N LEU A 144 13.15 -19.18 8.70
CA LEU A 144 12.20 -18.07 8.63
C LEU A 144 10.82 -18.44 9.14
N ILE A 145 10.20 -17.53 9.88
CA ILE A 145 8.78 -17.60 10.25
C ILE A 145 8.01 -16.64 9.35
N VAL A 146 7.11 -17.17 8.52
CA VAL A 146 6.39 -16.42 7.48
C VAL A 146 4.88 -16.49 7.68
N ASP A 147 4.16 -15.44 7.27
CA ASP A 147 2.69 -15.40 7.26
C ASP A 147 2.04 -15.72 8.63
N VAL A 148 2.67 -15.20 9.69
CA VAL A 148 2.15 -15.20 11.06
C VAL A 148 1.87 -13.74 11.40
N PRO A 149 0.60 -13.29 11.38
CA PRO A 149 0.27 -11.95 11.82
C PRO A 149 0.66 -11.82 13.30
N LYS A 150 1.52 -10.86 13.63
CA LYS A 150 1.65 -10.42 15.02
C LYS A 150 0.36 -9.67 15.36
N ALA A 151 -0.20 -9.91 16.54
CA ALA A 151 -1.24 -9.03 17.06
C ALA A 151 -0.67 -7.59 17.06
N GLY A 152 -1.33 -6.71 16.32
CA GLY A 152 -1.07 -5.27 16.31
C GLY A 152 -2.10 -4.59 17.20
#